data_AF-A0A6V8HA89-F1
#
_entry.id   AF-A0A6V8HA89-F1
#
_cell.length_a   1.000
_cell.length_b   1.000
_cell.length_c   1.000
_cell.angle_alpha   90.00
_cell.angle_beta   90.00
_cell.angle_gamma   90.00
#
_symmetry.space_group_name_H-M   'P 1'
#
loop_
_entity.id
_entity.type
_entity.pdbx_description
1 polymer ?
#
loop_
_entity_poly.entity_id
_entity_poly.type
_entity_poly.pdbx_seq_one_letter_code
_entity_poly.pdbx_strand_id
1 'polypeptide(L)'
;MAPSLFPQVPRSERDWQRAAATAGVANKNLQSYDNFKSASKVTKRQFLLYRTIFVKKAKRQFNPNVFGLGTKFTNAQTLLRGSRGFQSYISAIQTKSFRAKGQFTALREQQREVLECQSGTGSILTQKDESPVNATFINMLQAIATVSPTISARWRHTKIELTANFGHGRSFTAVTDGQLQDIQTGKIRALVECKREIRANDSVKIDMQEASQIVALMRHFPSGTLPRYLFSEDDDELYFTLAQPNRQYLKYLNQGQKAPRSFMTMHQFGPWHLGNAADVECFAAIILTISI
;
A
#
# COMPACT_ATOMS: atom_id res chain seq x y z
N MET A 1 -25.97 20.05 7.21
CA MET A 1 -24.68 19.32 7.16
C MET A 1 -23.67 20.18 6.41
N ALA A 2 -22.45 20.36 6.93
CA ALA A 2 -21.41 21.05 6.18
C ALA A 2 -21.06 20.23 4.92
N PRO A 3 -20.90 20.86 3.74
CA PRO A 3 -20.54 20.13 2.54
C PRO A 3 -19.19 19.42 2.73
N SER A 4 -19.14 18.16 2.31
CA SER A 4 -17.92 17.36 2.28
C SER A 4 -16.83 18.10 1.51
N LEU A 5 -15.66 18.35 2.12
CA LEU A 5 -14.57 19.12 1.52
C LEU A 5 -14.11 18.59 0.15
N PHE A 6 -14.25 17.28 -0.04
CA PHE A 6 -14.05 16.60 -1.32
C PHE A 6 -14.76 15.23 -1.28
N PRO A 7 -15.48 14.83 -2.33
CA PRO A 7 -16.13 13.52 -2.39
C PRO A 7 -15.12 12.38 -2.65
N GLN A 8 -13.95 12.70 -3.22
CA GLN A 8 -12.83 11.80 -3.42
C GLN A 8 -11.53 12.55 -3.15
N VAL A 9 -10.47 11.85 -2.78
CA VAL A 9 -9.14 12.49 -2.61
C VAL A 9 -8.72 13.23 -3.90
N PRO A 10 -8.02 14.39 -3.81
CA PRO A 10 -7.59 15.15 -4.96
C PRO A 10 -6.75 14.32 -5.93
N ARG A 11 -7.15 14.34 -7.20
CA ARG A 11 -6.47 13.63 -8.30
C ARG A 11 -5.62 14.56 -9.16
N SER A 12 -5.71 15.87 -8.91
CA SER A 12 -4.93 16.91 -9.57
C SER A 12 -4.63 18.05 -8.60
N GLU A 13 -3.62 18.88 -8.92
CA GLU A 13 -3.32 20.09 -8.16
C GLU A 13 -4.53 21.04 -8.11
N ARG A 14 -5.34 21.09 -9.18
CA ARG A 14 -6.57 21.90 -9.25
C ARG A 14 -7.63 21.42 -8.25
N ASP A 15 -7.82 20.10 -8.14
CA ASP A 15 -8.74 19.53 -7.15
C ASP A 15 -8.27 19.85 -5.73
N TRP A 16 -6.96 19.73 -5.50
CA TRP A 16 -6.37 20.03 -4.20
C TRP A 16 -6.55 21.51 -3.86
N GLN A 17 -6.27 22.43 -4.80
CA GLN A 17 -6.41 23.87 -4.60
C GLN A 17 -7.84 24.24 -4.21
N ARG A 18 -8.84 23.72 -4.93
CA ARG A 18 -10.26 23.94 -4.62
C ARG A 18 -10.60 23.44 -3.21
N ALA A 19 -10.24 22.20 -2.91
CA ALA A 19 -10.53 21.60 -1.61
C ALA A 19 -9.80 22.31 -0.46
N ALA A 20 -8.54 22.70 -0.65
CA ALA A 20 -7.73 23.41 0.33
C ALA A 20 -8.22 24.83 0.59
N ALA A 21 -8.73 25.53 -0.44
CA ALA A 21 -9.37 26.83 -0.30
C ALA A 21 -10.66 26.71 0.53
N THR A 22 -11.57 25.81 0.16
CA THR A 22 -12.81 25.54 0.91
C THR A 22 -12.54 25.12 2.36
N ALA A 23 -11.46 24.36 2.58
CA ALA A 23 -11.07 23.90 3.91
C ALA A 23 -10.36 24.95 4.78
N GLY A 24 -9.95 26.09 4.21
CA GLY A 24 -9.17 27.13 4.89
C GLY A 24 -7.73 26.70 5.23
N VAL A 25 -7.14 25.80 4.43
CA VAL A 25 -5.79 25.24 4.66
C VAL A 25 -4.81 25.51 3.51
N ALA A 26 -5.22 26.19 2.44
CA ALA A 26 -4.37 26.48 1.27
C ALA A 26 -3.03 27.16 1.65
N ASN A 27 -3.08 28.08 2.62
CA ASN A 27 -1.93 28.83 3.12
C ASN A 27 -1.29 28.22 4.38
N LYS A 28 -1.77 27.08 4.87
CA LYS A 28 -1.22 26.38 6.04
C LYS A 28 -0.18 25.33 5.63
N ASN A 29 0.60 24.86 6.59
CA ASN A 29 1.51 23.73 6.41
C ASN A 29 1.41 22.78 7.63
N LEU A 30 2.15 21.67 7.58
CA LEU A 30 2.13 20.66 8.65
C LEU A 30 2.72 21.18 9.98
N GLN A 31 3.55 22.23 9.95
CA GLN A 31 4.14 22.85 11.15
C GLN A 31 3.23 23.91 11.78
N SER A 32 2.14 24.31 11.11
CA SER A 32 1.17 25.31 11.57
C SER A 32 -0.20 24.70 11.89
N TYR A 33 -0.28 23.38 12.03
CA TYR A 33 -1.54 22.66 12.25
C TYR A 33 -1.47 21.89 13.56
N ASP A 34 -2.42 22.14 14.46
CA ASP A 34 -2.38 21.55 15.82
C ASP A 34 -3.34 20.37 15.99
N ASN A 35 -4.29 20.18 15.07
CA ASN A 35 -5.39 19.22 15.21
C ASN A 35 -5.11 17.87 14.53
N PHE A 36 -3.89 17.36 14.69
CA PHE A 36 -3.51 16.07 14.14
C PHE A 36 -4.29 14.92 14.78
N LYS A 37 -4.73 13.98 13.95
CA LYS A 37 -5.31 12.68 14.33
C LYS A 37 -4.41 11.56 13.81
N SER A 38 -4.52 10.37 14.40
CA SER A 38 -3.84 9.17 13.89
C SER A 38 -4.21 8.90 12.44
N ALA A 39 -3.38 8.12 11.73
CA ALA A 39 -3.63 7.76 10.32
C ALA A 39 -5.03 7.15 10.09
N SER A 40 -5.48 6.25 10.97
CA SER A 40 -6.82 5.63 10.90
C SER A 40 -7.98 6.60 11.17
N LYS A 41 -7.70 7.78 11.75
CA LYS A 41 -8.68 8.82 12.08
C LYS A 41 -8.38 10.14 11.35
N VAL A 42 -7.59 10.07 10.27
CA VAL A 42 -7.14 11.24 9.53
C VAL A 42 -8.32 12.08 9.05
N THR A 43 -8.25 13.39 9.29
CA THR A 43 -9.28 14.32 8.83
C THR A 43 -9.01 14.80 7.41
N LYS A 44 -10.06 15.21 6.69
CA LYS A 44 -9.89 15.78 5.33
C LYS A 44 -8.97 17.01 5.31
N ARG A 45 -9.02 17.84 6.36
CA ARG A 45 -8.12 19.00 6.51
C ARG A 45 -6.66 18.57 6.69
N GLN A 46 -6.41 17.61 7.57
CA GLN A 46 -5.08 17.03 7.77
C GLN A 46 -4.54 16.40 6.48
N PHE A 47 -5.38 15.65 5.77
CA PHE A 47 -4.99 15.04 4.50
C PHE A 47 -4.62 16.09 3.43
N LEU A 48 -5.37 17.20 3.34
CA LEU A 48 -5.01 18.29 2.42
C LEU A 48 -3.64 18.91 2.77
N LEU A 49 -3.26 18.95 4.03
CA LEU A 49 -1.92 19.40 4.43
C LEU A 49 -0.82 18.42 4.03
N TYR A 50 -1.12 17.16 3.73
CA TYR A 50 -0.14 16.26 3.14
C TYR A 50 0.22 16.62 1.71
N ARG A 51 -0.55 17.49 1.02
CA ARG A 51 -0.29 17.85 -0.38
C ARG A 51 -0.07 16.61 -1.25
N THR A 52 -0.95 15.63 -1.11
CA THR A 52 -0.93 14.38 -1.87
C THR A 52 -1.88 14.48 -3.06
N ILE A 53 -1.38 14.13 -4.25
CA ILE A 53 -2.17 13.89 -5.44
C ILE A 53 -2.30 12.38 -5.63
N PHE A 54 -3.52 11.86 -5.59
CA PHE A 54 -3.79 10.43 -5.63
C PHE A 54 -4.28 10.02 -7.01
N VAL A 55 -3.47 9.26 -7.75
CA VAL A 55 -3.74 8.85 -9.13
C VAL A 55 -4.06 7.36 -9.15
N LYS A 56 -5.35 7.04 -9.23
CA LYS A 56 -5.84 5.66 -9.38
C LYS A 56 -5.76 5.21 -10.83
N LYS A 57 -5.19 4.04 -11.07
CA LYS A 57 -4.98 3.44 -12.39
C LYS A 57 -5.43 1.99 -12.36
N ALA A 58 -5.99 1.51 -13.47
CA ALA A 58 -6.31 0.10 -13.61
C ALA A 58 -5.02 -0.75 -13.64
N LYS A 59 -5.07 -2.00 -13.17
CA LYS A 59 -3.93 -2.94 -13.22
C LYS A 59 -3.22 -3.00 -14.58
N ARG A 60 -3.97 -2.97 -15.69
CA ARG A 60 -3.43 -2.99 -17.08
C ARG A 60 -2.56 -1.78 -17.44
N GLN A 61 -2.67 -0.69 -16.67
CA GLN A 61 -1.87 0.52 -16.86
C GLN A 61 -0.57 0.49 -16.07
N PHE A 62 -0.32 -0.55 -15.27
CA PHE A 62 0.95 -0.74 -14.61
C PHE A 62 2.02 -1.08 -15.67
N ASN A 63 3.01 -0.19 -15.79
CA ASN A 63 4.18 -0.40 -16.63
C ASN A 63 5.45 -0.20 -15.78
N PRO A 64 6.20 -1.27 -15.47
CA PRO A 64 7.37 -1.18 -14.59
C PRO A 64 8.48 -0.30 -15.17
N ASN A 65 8.59 -0.16 -16.50
CA ASN A 65 9.62 0.65 -17.14
C ASN A 65 9.47 2.14 -16.83
N VAL A 66 8.23 2.62 -16.73
CA VAL A 66 7.92 4.03 -16.39
C VAL A 66 8.44 4.41 -15.01
N PHE A 67 8.64 3.42 -14.13
CA PHE A 67 9.10 3.62 -12.76
C PHE A 67 10.54 3.13 -12.52
N GLY A 68 11.29 2.81 -13.58
CA GLY A 68 12.66 2.29 -13.46
C GLY A 68 12.75 0.88 -12.86
N LEU A 69 11.64 0.13 -12.87
CA LEU A 69 11.54 -1.24 -12.33
C LEU A 69 11.71 -2.32 -13.40
N GLY A 70 11.81 -1.94 -14.69
CA GLY A 70 11.75 -2.86 -15.84
C GLY A 70 12.68 -4.08 -15.78
N THR A 71 13.98 -3.85 -15.56
CA THR A 71 14.98 -4.92 -15.46
C THR A 71 14.70 -5.85 -14.29
N LYS A 72 14.44 -5.29 -13.11
CA LYS A 72 14.12 -6.07 -11.90
C LYS A 72 12.83 -6.88 -12.07
N PHE A 73 11.82 -6.28 -12.72
CA PHE A 73 10.55 -6.93 -13.01
C PHE A 73 10.70 -8.11 -13.97
N THR A 74 11.48 -7.94 -15.03
CA THR A 74 11.79 -9.03 -15.98
C THR A 74 12.52 -10.17 -15.27
N ASN A 75 13.50 -9.84 -14.41
CA ASN A 75 14.19 -10.85 -13.61
C ASN A 75 13.24 -11.59 -12.65
N ALA A 76 12.37 -10.86 -11.95
CA ALA A 76 11.36 -11.44 -11.08
C ALA A 76 10.43 -12.41 -11.82
N GLN A 77 9.96 -12.05 -13.02
CA GLN A 77 9.16 -12.95 -13.86
C GLN A 77 9.91 -14.23 -14.22
N THR A 78 11.20 -14.14 -14.59
CA THR A 78 12.04 -15.30 -14.90
C THR A 78 12.18 -16.23 -13.69
N LEU A 79 12.44 -15.69 -12.49
CA LEU A 79 12.54 -16.46 -11.25
C LEU A 79 11.23 -17.19 -10.92
N LEU A 80 10.10 -16.49 -11.04
CA LEU A 80 8.77 -17.06 -10.80
C LEU A 80 8.42 -18.17 -11.80
N ARG A 81 8.76 -17.99 -13.09
CA ARG A 81 8.60 -19.03 -14.11
C ARG A 81 9.45 -20.27 -13.85
N GLY A 82 10.67 -20.09 -13.34
CA GLY A 82 11.57 -21.18 -12.99
C GLY A 82 11.17 -21.94 -11.70
N SER A 83 10.30 -21.35 -10.86
CA SER A 83 9.93 -21.95 -9.57
C SER A 83 8.80 -22.96 -9.71
N ARG A 84 9.12 -24.26 -9.58
CA ARG A 84 8.12 -25.35 -9.59
C ARG A 84 7.03 -25.18 -8.54
N GLY A 85 7.38 -24.69 -7.35
CA GLY A 85 6.41 -24.43 -6.28
C GLY A 85 5.43 -23.33 -6.66
N PHE A 86 5.94 -22.23 -7.22
CA PHE A 86 5.10 -21.11 -7.64
C PHE A 86 4.22 -21.48 -8.85
N GLN A 87 4.75 -22.19 -9.84
CA GLN A 87 3.96 -22.69 -10.97
C GLN A 87 2.85 -23.64 -10.50
N SER A 88 3.12 -24.48 -9.50
CA SER A 88 2.08 -25.32 -8.89
C SER A 88 1.01 -24.50 -8.17
N TYR A 89 1.38 -23.38 -7.54
CA TYR A 89 0.44 -22.46 -6.89
C TYR A 89 -0.48 -21.79 -7.90
N ILE A 90 0.09 -21.23 -8.99
CA ILE A 90 -0.69 -20.63 -10.08
C ILE A 90 -1.64 -21.65 -10.71
N SER A 91 -1.17 -22.87 -10.99
CA SER A 91 -2.01 -23.96 -11.51
C SER A 91 -3.16 -24.33 -10.55
N ALA A 92 -2.90 -24.34 -9.25
CA ALA A 92 -3.93 -24.63 -8.25
C ALA A 92 -5.02 -23.54 -8.20
N ILE A 93 -4.68 -22.28 -8.43
CA ILE A 93 -5.66 -21.19 -8.57
C ILE A 93 -6.48 -21.39 -9.85
N GLN A 94 -5.83 -21.63 -11.00
CA GLN A 94 -6.49 -21.82 -12.30
C GLN A 94 -7.52 -22.95 -12.28
N THR A 95 -7.15 -24.07 -11.66
CA THR A 95 -7.97 -25.28 -11.59
C THR A 95 -8.94 -25.29 -10.40
N LYS A 96 -8.95 -24.22 -9.59
CA LYS A 96 -9.67 -24.15 -8.30
C LYS A 96 -9.34 -25.31 -7.35
N SER A 97 -8.17 -25.92 -7.50
CA SER A 97 -7.69 -27.02 -6.66
C SER A 97 -7.46 -26.58 -5.22
N PHE A 98 -7.61 -27.53 -4.29
CA PHE A 98 -7.39 -27.36 -2.86
C PHE A 98 -5.91 -27.25 -2.49
N ARG A 99 -5.02 -27.89 -3.26
CA ARG A 99 -3.62 -28.07 -2.86
C ARG A 99 -2.67 -27.58 -3.95
N ALA A 100 -1.87 -26.58 -3.59
CA ALA A 100 -0.59 -26.34 -4.25
C ALA A 100 0.44 -27.39 -3.78
N LYS A 101 1.67 -27.32 -4.30
CA LYS A 101 2.78 -28.19 -3.88
C LYS A 101 3.88 -27.38 -3.19
N GLY A 102 4.60 -28.04 -2.29
CA GLY A 102 5.77 -27.48 -1.62
C GLY A 102 5.43 -26.28 -0.75
N GLN A 103 6.27 -25.24 -0.81
CA GLN A 103 6.19 -24.07 0.08
C GLN A 103 4.93 -23.22 -0.08
N PHE A 104 4.12 -23.44 -1.12
CA PHE A 104 2.89 -22.67 -1.37
C PHE A 104 1.61 -23.38 -0.92
N THR A 105 1.69 -24.60 -0.36
CA THR A 105 0.49 -25.35 0.07
C THR A 105 -0.31 -24.60 1.13
N ALA A 106 0.34 -24.18 2.22
CA ALA A 106 -0.33 -23.45 3.30
C ALA A 106 -0.91 -22.11 2.82
N LEU A 107 -0.19 -21.40 1.94
CA LEU A 107 -0.70 -20.17 1.34
C LEU A 107 -1.98 -20.43 0.54
N ARG A 108 -2.01 -21.50 -0.27
CA ARG A 108 -3.19 -21.83 -1.07
C ARG A 108 -4.40 -22.15 -0.19
N GLU A 109 -4.20 -22.80 0.94
CA GLU A 109 -5.28 -23.09 1.91
C GLU A 109 -5.84 -21.79 2.52
N GLN A 110 -4.98 -20.90 3.00
CA GLN A 110 -5.37 -19.60 3.55
C GLN A 110 -6.08 -18.70 2.52
N GLN A 111 -5.58 -18.69 1.29
CA GLN A 111 -6.21 -18.00 0.17
C GLN A 111 -7.65 -18.49 -0.09
N ARG A 112 -7.92 -19.79 0.09
CA ARG A 112 -9.28 -20.33 -0.07
C ARG A 112 -10.18 -19.84 1.05
N GLU A 113 -9.70 -19.78 2.29
CA GLU A 113 -10.47 -19.26 3.41
C GLU A 113 -10.99 -17.85 3.11
N VAL A 114 -10.11 -16.96 2.62
CA VAL A 114 -10.49 -15.59 2.23
C VAL A 114 -11.56 -15.59 1.12
N LEU A 115 -11.41 -16.42 0.08
CA LEU A 115 -12.34 -16.50 -1.05
C LEU A 115 -13.67 -17.20 -0.70
N GLU A 116 -13.65 -18.20 0.18
CA GLU A 116 -14.83 -18.96 0.62
C GLU A 116 -15.69 -18.16 1.59
N CYS A 117 -15.07 -17.30 2.42
CA CYS A 117 -15.80 -16.33 3.24
C CYS A 117 -16.66 -15.38 2.39
N GLN A 118 -16.39 -15.24 1.09
CA GLN A 118 -17.21 -14.47 0.16
C GLN A 118 -18.48 -15.22 -0.31
N SER A 119 -18.49 -16.55 -0.21
CA SER A 119 -19.47 -17.42 -0.87
C SER A 119 -20.65 -17.84 0.02
N GLY A 120 -20.70 -17.50 1.32
CA GLY A 120 -21.58 -18.20 2.28
C GLY A 120 -22.27 -17.38 3.38
N THR A 121 -23.59 -17.19 3.21
CA THR A 121 -24.67 -17.40 4.19
C THR A 121 -24.56 -16.83 5.62
N GLY A 122 -24.09 -15.60 5.85
CA GLY A 122 -24.41 -14.81 7.06
C GLY A 122 -24.31 -15.50 8.44
N SER A 123 -23.54 -16.58 8.55
CA SER A 123 -23.46 -17.42 9.75
C SER A 123 -22.45 -16.78 10.68
N ILE A 124 -22.69 -16.84 11.98
CA ILE A 124 -21.73 -16.35 12.98
C ILE A 124 -20.37 -17.08 12.87
N LEU A 125 -20.36 -18.30 12.30
CA LEU A 125 -19.17 -19.11 12.04
C LEU A 125 -18.36 -18.67 10.81
N THR A 126 -18.91 -17.79 9.97
CA THR A 126 -18.27 -17.25 8.76
C THR A 126 -18.13 -15.72 8.81
N GLN A 127 -18.23 -15.13 10.01
CA GLN A 127 -18.05 -13.69 10.20
C GLN A 127 -16.63 -13.23 9.83
N LYS A 128 -16.57 -12.14 9.08
CA LYS A 128 -15.34 -11.60 8.49
C LYS A 128 -14.58 -10.73 9.49
N ASP A 129 -13.44 -11.22 9.96
CA ASP A 129 -12.43 -10.41 10.65
C ASP A 129 -11.31 -9.99 9.67
N GLU A 130 -10.52 -8.99 10.02
CA GLU A 130 -9.35 -8.51 9.26
C GLU A 130 -8.15 -9.49 9.39
N SER A 131 -8.15 -10.33 10.42
CA SER A 131 -7.04 -11.24 10.72
C SER A 131 -6.73 -12.25 9.61
N PRO A 132 -7.70 -12.96 8.99
CA PRO A 132 -7.42 -13.90 7.89
C PRO A 132 -6.88 -13.22 6.63
N VAL A 133 -7.39 -12.02 6.31
CA VAL A 133 -6.91 -11.22 5.17
C VAL A 133 -5.46 -10.82 5.40
N ASN A 134 -5.14 -10.27 6.58
CA ASN A 134 -3.79 -9.86 6.93
C ASN A 134 -2.80 -11.04 6.94
N ALA A 135 -3.18 -12.16 7.58
CA ALA A 135 -2.35 -13.35 7.64
C ALA A 135 -2.07 -13.92 6.24
N THR A 136 -3.10 -14.04 5.40
CA THR A 136 -2.98 -14.52 4.03
C THR A 136 -2.07 -13.61 3.21
N PHE A 137 -2.25 -12.29 3.29
CA PHE A 137 -1.46 -11.35 2.51
C PHE A 137 0.02 -11.37 2.88
N ILE A 138 0.33 -11.33 4.19
CA ILE A 138 1.72 -11.37 4.67
C ILE A 138 2.38 -12.71 4.31
N ASN A 139 1.68 -13.82 4.44
CA ASN A 139 2.20 -15.13 4.06
C ASN A 139 2.44 -15.23 2.55
N MET A 140 1.59 -14.60 1.73
CA MET A 140 1.81 -14.49 0.29
C MET A 140 3.09 -13.71 -0.02
N LEU A 141 3.24 -12.53 0.58
CA LEU A 141 4.42 -11.68 0.42
C LEU A 141 5.71 -12.43 0.80
N GLN A 142 5.70 -13.17 1.91
CA GLN A 142 6.82 -13.98 2.35
C GLN A 142 7.10 -15.16 1.40
N ALA A 143 6.08 -15.96 1.06
CA ALA A 143 6.24 -17.13 0.20
C ALA A 143 6.72 -16.77 -1.22
N ILE A 144 6.32 -15.61 -1.75
CA ILE A 144 6.81 -15.12 -3.03
C ILE A 144 8.26 -14.65 -2.91
N ALA A 145 8.63 -13.96 -1.82
CA ALA A 145 10.01 -13.52 -1.62
C ALA A 145 11.01 -14.69 -1.53
N THR A 146 10.60 -15.86 -1.04
CA THR A 146 11.47 -17.05 -0.99
C THR A 146 11.76 -17.68 -2.36
N VAL A 147 11.10 -17.22 -3.43
CA VAL A 147 11.44 -17.63 -4.80
C VAL A 147 12.79 -17.08 -5.24
N SER A 148 13.21 -15.93 -4.69
CA SER A 148 14.53 -15.40 -4.97
C SER A 148 15.62 -16.24 -4.27
N PRO A 149 16.69 -16.64 -4.96
CA PRO A 149 17.84 -17.28 -4.32
C PRO A 149 18.61 -16.31 -3.41
N THR A 150 18.43 -15.00 -3.61
CA THR A 150 19.05 -13.95 -2.81
C THR A 150 18.00 -13.18 -2.02
N ILE A 151 18.23 -13.04 -0.71
CA ILE A 151 17.33 -12.31 0.18
C ILE A 151 18.02 -11.01 0.58
N SER A 152 17.57 -9.88 0.02
CA SER A 152 18.05 -8.54 0.38
C SER A 152 17.11 -7.81 1.35
N ALA A 153 15.84 -8.25 1.43
CA ALA A 153 14.82 -7.71 2.31
C ALA A 153 13.87 -8.82 2.80
N ARG A 154 13.17 -8.58 3.92
CA ARG A 154 12.20 -9.51 4.50
C ARG A 154 10.86 -8.84 4.82
N TRP A 155 9.77 -9.51 4.45
CA TRP A 155 8.42 -9.13 4.84
C TRP A 155 8.16 -9.53 6.28
N ARG A 156 7.64 -8.60 7.09
CA ARG A 156 7.34 -8.82 8.51
C ARG A 156 5.86 -8.62 8.80
N HIS A 157 5.33 -9.49 9.68
CA HIS A 157 4.01 -9.38 10.30
C HIS A 157 3.96 -8.34 11.43
N THR A 158 5.13 -7.90 11.91
CA THR A 158 5.21 -7.02 13.07
C THR A 158 4.69 -5.64 12.71
N LYS A 159 3.53 -5.26 13.26
CA LYS A 159 3.01 -3.91 13.12
C LYS A 159 4.05 -2.90 13.59
N ILE A 160 4.25 -1.83 12.81
CA ILE A 160 5.14 -0.74 13.18
C ILE A 160 4.33 0.52 13.43
N GLU A 161 4.62 1.19 14.55
CA GLU A 161 4.11 2.52 14.83
C GLU A 161 5.11 3.57 14.30
N LEU A 162 4.66 4.36 13.33
CA LEU A 162 5.43 5.43 12.71
C LEU A 162 4.91 6.78 13.22
N THR A 163 5.82 7.57 13.82
CA THR A 163 5.52 8.93 14.28
C THR A 163 5.99 9.97 13.28
N ALA A 164 5.06 10.78 12.77
CA ALA A 164 5.34 11.96 11.96
C ALA A 164 5.41 13.20 12.86
N ASN A 165 6.61 13.65 13.22
CA ASN A 165 6.80 14.85 14.05
C ASN A 165 7.02 16.08 13.17
N PHE A 166 6.37 17.21 13.47
CA PHE A 166 6.50 18.49 12.76
C PHE A 166 6.93 19.65 13.67
N GLY A 167 7.45 19.34 14.87
CA GLY A 167 7.91 20.31 15.87
C GLY A 167 6.80 20.84 16.76
N HIS A 168 7.17 21.44 17.90
CA HIS A 168 6.24 22.11 18.84
C HIS A 168 5.02 21.26 19.24
N GLY A 169 5.22 19.97 19.51
CA GLY A 169 4.13 19.04 19.88
C GLY A 169 3.20 18.64 18.73
N ARG A 170 3.45 19.11 17.50
CA ARG A 170 2.65 18.77 16.32
C ARG A 170 3.11 17.44 15.75
N SER A 171 2.35 16.39 15.98
CA SER A 171 2.66 15.08 15.43
C SER A 171 1.41 14.24 15.22
N PHE A 172 1.54 13.19 14.40
CA PHE A 172 0.58 12.09 14.36
C PHE A 172 1.29 10.75 14.29
N THR A 173 0.60 9.70 14.69
CA THR A 173 1.06 8.31 14.57
C THR A 173 0.30 7.57 13.48
N ALA A 174 0.99 6.64 12.84
CA ALA A 174 0.44 5.72 11.85
C ALA A 174 0.92 4.31 12.18
N VAL A 175 -0.02 3.39 12.37
CA VAL A 175 0.28 1.96 12.55
C VAL A 175 0.01 1.26 11.21
N THR A 176 0.89 0.34 10.82
CA THR A 176 0.73 -0.48 9.61
C THR A 176 0.54 -1.94 9.97
N ASP A 177 0.03 -2.74 9.03
CA ASP A 177 -0.19 -4.18 9.23
C ASP A 177 1.06 -5.02 8.97
N GLY A 178 2.03 -4.45 8.26
CA GLY A 178 3.34 -5.05 8.08
C GLY A 178 4.26 -4.16 7.24
N GLN A 179 5.43 -4.69 6.92
CA GLN A 179 6.44 -3.97 6.15
C GLN A 179 7.48 -4.90 5.53
N LEU A 180 8.04 -4.46 4.41
CA LEU A 180 9.30 -4.99 3.87
C LEU A 180 10.47 -4.20 4.46
N GLN A 181 11.43 -4.89 5.07
CA GLN A 181 12.64 -4.28 5.60
C GLN A 181 13.89 -4.87 4.97
N ASP A 182 14.79 -3.98 4.57
CA ASP A 182 16.14 -4.31 4.15
C ASP A 182 16.88 -5.03 5.28
N ILE A 183 17.53 -6.17 4.96
CA ILE A 183 18.16 -7.01 5.98
C ILE A 183 19.40 -6.37 6.57
N GLN A 184 20.17 -5.64 5.74
CA GLN A 184 21.46 -5.08 6.16
C GLN A 184 21.29 -3.77 6.92
N THR A 185 20.42 -2.89 6.42
CA THR A 185 20.25 -1.53 6.92
C THR A 185 19.06 -1.36 7.86
N GLY A 186 18.16 -2.35 7.92
CA GLY A 186 16.89 -2.25 8.65
C GLY A 186 15.88 -1.26 8.04
N LYS A 187 16.23 -0.59 6.94
CA LYS A 187 15.37 0.43 6.31
C LYS A 187 14.11 -0.21 5.75
N ILE A 188 12.98 0.45 5.99
CA ILE A 188 11.69 0.06 5.42
C ILE A 188 11.66 0.41 3.93
N ARG A 189 11.41 -0.59 3.09
CA ARG A 189 11.27 -0.45 1.63
C ARG A 189 9.81 -0.28 1.22
N ALA A 190 8.90 -1.02 1.85
CA ALA A 190 7.48 -1.00 1.54
C ALA A 190 6.63 -1.19 2.80
N LEU A 191 5.42 -0.62 2.81
CA LEU A 191 4.41 -0.84 3.83
C LEU A 191 3.36 -1.86 3.37
N VAL A 192 2.67 -2.45 4.33
CA VAL A 192 1.50 -3.33 4.12
C VAL A 192 0.31 -2.77 4.89
N GLU A 193 -0.85 -2.73 4.24
CA GLU A 193 -2.14 -2.36 4.83
C GLU A 193 -3.20 -3.36 4.36
N CYS A 194 -4.03 -3.85 5.27
CA CYS A 194 -5.09 -4.80 4.95
C CYS A 194 -6.46 -4.25 5.38
N LYS A 195 -7.50 -4.56 4.62
CA LYS A 195 -8.89 -4.34 5.00
C LYS A 195 -9.73 -5.57 4.72
N ARG A 196 -10.66 -5.85 5.63
CA ARG A 196 -11.60 -6.98 5.47
C ARG A 196 -12.71 -6.70 4.43
N GLU A 197 -12.97 -5.43 4.12
CA GLU A 197 -14.06 -5.00 3.24
C GLU A 197 -13.50 -4.55 1.89
N ILE A 198 -14.29 -4.71 0.84
CA ILE A 198 -13.94 -4.21 -0.50
C ILE A 198 -13.63 -2.71 -0.46
N ARG A 199 -12.63 -2.27 -1.22
CA ARG A 199 -12.16 -0.87 -1.18
C ARG A 199 -13.26 0.13 -1.52
N ALA A 200 -14.19 -0.24 -2.40
CA ALA A 200 -15.26 0.64 -2.87
C ALA A 200 -16.11 1.23 -1.74
N ASN A 201 -16.29 0.49 -0.62
CA ASN A 201 -17.12 0.90 0.50
C ASN A 201 -16.56 2.14 1.25
N ASP A 202 -15.24 2.23 1.39
CA ASP A 202 -14.58 3.24 2.24
C ASP A 202 -13.36 3.89 1.57
N SER A 203 -13.31 3.87 0.24
CA SER A 203 -12.14 4.25 -0.58
C SER A 203 -11.48 5.57 -0.16
N VAL A 204 -12.25 6.61 0.17
CA VAL A 204 -11.69 7.90 0.59
C VAL A 204 -10.96 7.82 1.93
N LYS A 205 -11.52 7.09 2.91
CA LYS A 205 -10.87 6.93 4.21
C LYS A 205 -9.60 6.11 4.08
N ILE A 206 -9.65 5.03 3.30
CA ILE A 206 -8.52 4.15 3.04
C ILE A 206 -7.40 4.93 2.33
N ASP A 207 -7.70 5.65 1.23
CA ASP A 207 -6.70 6.43 0.50
C ASP A 207 -6.03 7.50 1.41
N MET A 208 -6.82 8.15 2.28
CA MET A 208 -6.30 9.13 3.23
C MET A 208 -5.41 8.48 4.29
N GLN A 209 -5.79 7.29 4.78
CA GLN A 209 -5.00 6.53 5.74
C GLN A 209 -3.66 6.07 5.13
N GLU A 210 -3.68 5.48 3.94
CA GLU A 210 -2.48 5.03 3.22
C GLU A 210 -1.52 6.20 2.96
N ALA A 211 -2.04 7.36 2.54
CA ALA A 211 -1.23 8.56 2.39
C ALA A 211 -0.62 9.02 3.73
N SER A 212 -1.37 8.92 4.82
CA SER A 212 -0.89 9.26 6.17
C SER A 212 0.28 8.36 6.59
N GLN A 213 0.19 7.06 6.31
CA GLN A 213 1.25 6.09 6.61
C GLN A 213 2.53 6.37 5.82
N ILE A 214 2.41 6.70 4.53
CA ILE A 214 3.56 7.10 3.71
C ILE A 214 4.18 8.42 4.20
N VAL A 215 3.37 9.40 4.59
CA VAL A 215 3.85 10.66 5.18
C VAL A 215 4.59 10.39 6.50
N ALA A 216 4.03 9.54 7.36
CA ALA A 216 4.65 9.15 8.63
C ALA A 216 5.98 8.43 8.39
N LEU A 217 6.03 7.51 7.43
CA LEU A 217 7.26 6.81 7.05
C LEU A 217 8.36 7.79 6.62
N MET A 218 8.04 8.76 5.77
CA MET A 218 9.01 9.75 5.30
C MET A 218 9.47 10.70 6.40
N ARG A 219 8.63 11.02 7.39
CA ARG A 219 9.01 11.87 8.53
C ARG A 219 9.80 11.12 9.60
N HIS A 220 9.42 9.87 9.87
CA HIS A 220 10.10 9.04 10.84
C HIS A 220 11.49 8.61 10.33
N PHE A 221 11.58 8.30 9.03
CA PHE A 221 12.84 7.91 8.37
C PHE A 221 13.12 8.77 7.13
N PRO A 222 13.62 10.00 7.29
CA PRO A 222 13.84 10.94 6.19
C PRO A 222 14.92 10.46 5.19
N SER A 223 15.90 9.67 5.64
CA SER A 223 17.00 9.14 4.82
C SER A 223 16.69 7.81 4.11
N GLY A 224 15.41 7.42 4.03
CA GLY A 224 14.99 6.20 3.34
C GLY A 224 14.98 6.35 1.80
N THR A 225 15.09 5.23 1.08
CA THR A 225 15.14 5.17 -0.39
C THR A 225 13.81 5.51 -1.05
N LEU A 226 13.83 6.41 -2.05
CA LEU A 226 12.66 6.80 -2.84
C LEU A 226 12.61 6.02 -4.18
N PRO A 227 11.41 5.78 -4.74
CA PRO A 227 10.08 6.11 -4.21
C PRO A 227 9.69 5.23 -3.00
N ARG A 228 8.59 5.58 -2.31
CA ARG A 228 8.03 4.73 -1.24
C ARG A 228 6.95 3.82 -1.81
N TYR A 229 6.90 2.57 -1.37
CA TYR A 229 5.94 1.57 -1.82
C TYR A 229 4.95 1.19 -0.73
N LEU A 230 3.73 0.85 -1.12
CA LEU A 230 2.71 0.27 -0.28
C LEU A 230 2.00 -0.84 -1.05
N PHE A 231 1.83 -1.97 -0.40
CA PHE A 231 1.02 -3.09 -0.86
C PHE A 231 -0.22 -3.13 0.01
N SER A 232 -1.39 -3.28 -0.59
CA SER A 232 -2.63 -3.44 0.16
C SER A 232 -3.50 -4.56 -0.37
N GLU A 233 -4.23 -5.20 0.55
CA GLU A 233 -5.27 -6.19 0.27
C GLU A 233 -6.56 -5.72 0.93
N ASP A 234 -7.58 -5.49 0.12
CA ASP A 234 -8.92 -5.12 0.59
C ASP A 234 -9.89 -6.21 0.13
N ASP A 235 -10.29 -7.11 1.04
CA ASP A 235 -10.98 -8.35 0.68
C ASP A 235 -10.12 -9.24 -0.25
N ASP A 236 -10.57 -9.59 -1.45
CA ASP A 236 -9.77 -10.30 -2.46
C ASP A 236 -9.06 -9.35 -3.44
N GLU A 237 -9.16 -8.03 -3.23
CA GLU A 237 -8.59 -7.02 -4.11
C GLU A 237 -7.17 -6.64 -3.67
N LEU A 238 -6.19 -6.93 -4.52
CA LEU A 238 -4.79 -6.58 -4.33
C LEU A 238 -4.45 -5.27 -5.03
N TYR A 239 -3.73 -4.41 -4.32
CA TYR A 239 -3.31 -3.09 -4.78
C TYR A 239 -1.81 -2.86 -4.58
N PHE A 240 -1.20 -2.19 -5.55
CA PHE A 240 0.16 -1.70 -5.46
C PHE A 240 0.18 -0.19 -5.59
N THR A 241 0.78 0.49 -4.62
CA THR A 241 0.88 1.94 -4.59
C THR A 241 2.33 2.40 -4.54
N LEU A 242 2.70 3.31 -5.45
CA LEU A 242 4.01 3.91 -5.54
C LEU A 242 3.90 5.42 -5.29
N ALA A 243 4.57 5.91 -4.25
CA ALA A 243 4.57 7.31 -3.86
C ALA A 243 5.87 8.01 -4.29
N GLN A 244 5.72 9.03 -5.14
CA GLN A 244 6.82 9.83 -5.71
C GLN A 244 6.79 11.25 -5.13
N PRO A 245 7.50 11.51 -4.02
CA PRO A 245 7.75 12.85 -3.57
C PRO A 245 8.79 13.52 -4.47
N ASN A 246 8.51 14.73 -4.94
CA ASN A 246 9.53 15.54 -5.61
C ASN A 246 10.37 16.34 -4.59
N ARG A 247 11.47 16.95 -5.04
CA ARG A 247 12.38 17.71 -4.17
C ARG A 247 11.67 18.84 -3.40
N GLN A 248 10.72 19.54 -4.02
CA GLN A 248 10.00 20.63 -3.38
C GLN A 248 8.99 20.13 -2.34
N TYR A 249 8.43 18.94 -2.55
CA TYR A 249 7.63 18.27 -1.56
C TYR A 249 8.46 17.85 -0.34
N LEU A 250 9.68 17.34 -0.52
CA LEU A 250 10.54 16.99 0.61
C LEU A 250 10.92 18.22 1.45
N LYS A 251 11.16 19.38 0.81
CA LYS A 251 11.36 20.65 1.54
C LYS A 251 10.10 21.07 2.29
N TYR A 252 8.93 20.97 1.66
CA TYR A 252 7.65 21.23 2.32
C TYR A 252 7.43 20.34 3.54
N LEU A 253 7.64 19.03 3.37
CA LEU A 253 7.41 18.03 4.39
C LEU A 253 8.33 18.23 5.60
N ASN A 254 9.61 18.53 5.37
CA ASN A 254 10.62 18.62 6.43
C ASN A 254 10.76 20.02 7.04
N GLN A 255 10.53 21.07 6.26
CA GLN A 255 10.84 22.46 6.64
C GLN A 255 9.62 23.38 6.59
N GLY A 256 8.44 22.87 6.21
CA GLY A 256 7.23 23.69 6.04
C GLY A 256 7.32 24.67 4.86
N GLN A 257 8.38 24.58 4.04
CA GLN A 257 8.62 25.46 2.89
C GLN A 257 7.61 25.21 1.78
N LYS A 258 6.74 26.20 1.55
CA LYS A 258 5.72 26.15 0.50
C LYS A 258 6.33 26.69 -0.80
N ALA A 259 6.40 25.85 -1.82
CA ALA A 259 6.72 26.25 -3.19
C ALA A 259 5.61 25.78 -4.15
N PRO A 260 5.51 26.37 -5.36
CA PRO A 260 4.75 25.77 -6.44
C PRO A 260 5.23 24.32 -6.66
N ARG A 261 4.30 23.40 -6.90
CA ARG A 261 4.58 21.96 -7.10
C ARG A 261 5.14 21.21 -5.88
N SER A 262 4.99 21.69 -4.64
CA SER A 262 5.32 20.91 -3.44
C SER A 262 4.30 19.80 -3.16
N PHE A 263 4.16 18.82 -4.06
CA PHE A 263 3.23 17.69 -3.97
C PHE A 263 3.95 16.34 -4.01
N MET A 264 3.37 15.36 -3.31
CA MET A 264 3.66 13.94 -3.51
C MET A 264 2.58 13.34 -4.40
N THR A 265 2.99 12.61 -5.44
CA THR A 265 2.05 11.85 -6.26
C THR A 265 2.04 10.39 -5.81
N MET A 266 0.89 9.86 -5.45
CA MET A 266 0.68 8.44 -5.18
C MET A 266 -0.01 7.78 -6.37
N HIS A 267 0.69 6.86 -7.02
CA HIS A 267 0.16 6.05 -8.12
C HIS A 267 -0.30 4.71 -7.58
N GLN A 268 -1.62 4.51 -7.49
CA GLN A 268 -2.22 3.25 -7.10
C GLN A 268 -2.64 2.48 -8.36
N PHE A 269 -2.30 1.19 -8.40
CA PHE A 269 -2.68 0.24 -9.42
C PHE A 269 -3.50 -0.88 -8.81
N GLY A 270 -4.51 -1.35 -9.55
CA GLY A 270 -5.35 -2.47 -9.15
C GLY A 270 -6.78 -2.34 -9.72
N PRO A 271 -7.75 -3.09 -9.17
CA PRO A 271 -7.47 -4.28 -8.36
C PRO A 271 -6.89 -5.41 -9.23
N TRP A 272 -5.98 -6.17 -8.66
CA TRP A 272 -5.71 -7.56 -9.05
C TRP A 272 -6.53 -8.47 -8.12
N HIS A 273 -7.10 -9.55 -8.62
CA HIS A 273 -7.95 -10.41 -7.80
C HIS A 273 -7.19 -11.63 -7.29
N LEU A 274 -7.30 -11.88 -5.99
CA LEU A 274 -6.67 -13.01 -5.32
C LEU A 274 -7.13 -14.35 -5.92
N GLY A 275 -8.38 -14.45 -6.38
CA GLY A 275 -8.92 -15.64 -7.04
C GLY A 275 -8.54 -15.83 -8.51
N ASN A 276 -7.81 -14.88 -9.13
CA ASN A 276 -7.44 -14.95 -10.54
C ASN A 276 -5.95 -15.25 -10.71
N ALA A 277 -5.63 -16.36 -11.38
CA ALA A 277 -4.26 -16.83 -11.51
C ALA A 277 -3.34 -15.88 -12.28
N ALA A 278 -3.82 -15.27 -13.37
CA ALA A 278 -3.02 -14.31 -14.15
C ALA A 278 -2.77 -13.02 -13.35
N ASP A 279 -3.75 -12.62 -12.53
CA ASP A 279 -3.60 -11.49 -11.63
C ASP A 279 -2.57 -11.77 -10.54
N VAL A 280 -2.66 -12.92 -9.87
CA VAL A 280 -1.69 -13.34 -8.84
C VAL A 280 -0.30 -13.50 -9.43
N GLU A 281 -0.17 -14.05 -10.64
CA GLU A 281 1.13 -14.15 -11.32
C GLU A 281 1.75 -12.77 -11.58
N CYS A 282 0.95 -11.82 -12.10
CA CYS A 282 1.39 -10.45 -12.33
C CYS A 282 1.77 -9.75 -11.02
N PHE A 283 0.93 -9.86 -9.99
CA PHE A 283 1.16 -9.21 -8.70
C PHE A 283 2.36 -9.80 -7.97
N ALA A 284 2.59 -11.12 -8.07
CA ALA A 284 3.77 -11.78 -7.52
C ALA A 284 5.07 -11.26 -8.14
N ALA A 285 5.08 -10.95 -9.44
CA ALA A 285 6.23 -10.31 -10.07
C ALA A 285 6.49 -8.92 -9.46
N ILE A 286 5.46 -8.14 -9.14
CA ILE A 286 5.60 -6.84 -8.45
C ILE A 286 6.19 -7.04 -7.04
N ILE A 287 5.64 -7.97 -6.26
CA ILE A 287 6.13 -8.30 -4.91
C ILE A 287 7.62 -8.66 -4.96
N LEU A 288 8.00 -9.57 -5.85
CA LEU A 288 9.38 -10.05 -5.94
C LEU A 288 10.32 -8.94 -6.42
N THR A 289 9.88 -8.11 -7.37
CA THR A 289 10.64 -6.93 -7.86
C THR A 289 11.04 -5.97 -6.74
N ILE A 290 10.13 -5.70 -5.80
CA ILE A 290 10.38 -4.79 -4.67
C ILE A 290 11.18 -5.49 -3.55
N SER A 291 11.06 -6.81 -3.46
CA SER A 291 11.77 -7.63 -2.48
C SER A 291 13.28 -7.77 -2.76
N ILE A 292 13.71 -7.68 -4.03
CA ILE A 292 15.11 -7.90 -4.45
C ILE A 292 15.94 -6.62 -4.63
#